data_AF-A0AA86S100-F1
#
_entry.id   AF-A0AA86S100-F1
#
_cell.length_a   1.000
_cell.length_b   1.000
_cell.length_c   1.000
_cell.angle_alpha   90.00
_cell.angle_beta   90.00
_cell.angle_gamma   90.00
#
_symmetry.space_group_name_H-M   'P 1'
#
loop_
_entity.id
_entity.type
_entity.pdbx_description
1 polymer ?
#
loop_
_entity_poly.entity_id
_entity_poly.type
_entity_poly.pdbx_seq_one_letter_code
_entity_poly.pdbx_strand_id
1 'polypeptide(L)'
;MDLPSLAVILQAALSPNPDERKAAEQSLNQFQYAPQHLVRLLQIIVDNNVDMGVRQVASIHFKNFIAKNWSPLDDTQPKILPSDKDVVRDHILVFVTQVPPLLRVQLGECLKTIIHSDYPEQWSHLLDWVKHNLQDQQVYGALFVLRILSRKYEFKSDEERVPVYRIVDETFPHLLNIFNGLVQIVNPSLELEIPKLLFDQNIFNAWMMLFLNILERPVPSEGQPVDPDLRKSWGWWKVKKWTVHILNRLYTRFGDLKLQNPENRAFAQMFQKHYAGKILECHLNLLNVVRVGGYLPDRVINLILQYLSNRRLTKRSNMSIFKTHLTLNIGKVVSMPTTKVLEMTKVLEMMKVTFNEENDEIQVYRQSFKNNSVFL
;
A
#
# COMPACT_ATOMS: atom_id res chain seq x y z
N MET A 1 -3.00 5.58 -37.74
CA MET A 1 -4.33 6.13 -37.41
C MET A 1 -4.13 7.34 -36.54
N ASP A 2 -4.73 8.47 -36.91
CA ASP A 2 -4.69 9.72 -36.16
C ASP A 2 -5.62 9.68 -34.93
N LEU A 3 -5.42 10.63 -34.01
CA LEU A 3 -6.13 10.67 -32.72
C LEU A 3 -7.66 10.85 -32.88
N PRO A 4 -8.18 11.74 -33.75
CA PRO A 4 -9.62 11.89 -33.96
C PRO A 4 -10.28 10.59 -34.46
N SER A 5 -9.69 9.92 -35.45
CA SER A 5 -10.22 8.66 -35.97
C SER A 5 -10.24 7.56 -34.91
N LEU A 6 -9.20 7.48 -34.07
CA LEU A 6 -9.17 6.53 -32.96
C LEU A 6 -10.27 6.82 -31.93
N ALA A 7 -10.51 8.09 -31.60
CA ALA A 7 -11.59 8.49 -30.69
C ALA A 7 -12.97 8.11 -31.25
N VAL A 8 -13.20 8.28 -32.55
CA VAL A 8 -14.46 7.87 -33.22
C VAL A 8 -14.66 6.35 -33.13
N ILE A 9 -13.62 5.55 -33.35
CA ILE A 9 -13.71 4.09 -33.23
C ILE A 9 -14.00 3.68 -31.79
N LEU A 10 -13.34 4.31 -30.82
CA LEU A 10 -13.59 4.06 -29.39
C LEU A 10 -15.03 4.46 -28.99
N GLN A 11 -15.57 5.53 -29.58
CA GLN A 11 -16.97 5.92 -29.40
C GLN A 11 -17.94 4.90 -30.02
N ALA A 12 -17.63 4.36 -31.20
CA ALA A 12 -18.43 3.31 -31.83
C ALA A 12 -18.44 2.01 -31.02
N ALA A 13 -17.36 1.71 -30.30
CA ALA A 13 -17.30 0.57 -29.37
C ALA A 13 -18.27 0.69 -28.17
N LEU A 14 -18.85 1.88 -27.94
CA LEU A 14 -19.89 2.12 -26.94
C LEU A 14 -21.31 2.10 -27.51
N SER A 15 -21.47 1.91 -28.83
CA SER A 15 -22.79 1.95 -29.47
C SER A 15 -23.75 0.91 -28.88
N PRO A 16 -25.05 1.22 -28.70
CA PRO A 16 -26.03 0.21 -28.34
C PRO A 16 -26.20 -0.86 -29.44
N ASN A 17 -25.84 -0.54 -30.69
CA ASN A 17 -25.90 -1.45 -31.82
C ASN A 17 -24.77 -2.52 -31.73
N PRO A 18 -25.10 -3.82 -31.63
CA PRO A 18 -24.09 -4.90 -31.58
C PRO A 18 -23.15 -4.94 -32.78
N ASP A 19 -23.64 -4.65 -33.99
CA ASP A 19 -22.84 -4.75 -35.21
C ASP A 19 -21.78 -3.64 -35.28
N GLU A 20 -22.15 -2.42 -34.89
CA GLU A 20 -21.22 -1.29 -34.78
C GLU A 20 -20.13 -1.53 -33.74
N ARG A 21 -20.50 -2.06 -32.57
CA ARG A 21 -19.51 -2.42 -31.54
C ARG A 21 -18.51 -3.45 -32.04
N LYS A 22 -19.00 -4.50 -32.69
CA LYS A 22 -18.16 -5.57 -33.23
C LYS A 22 -17.22 -5.06 -34.32
N ALA A 23 -17.72 -4.19 -35.21
CA ALA A 23 -16.89 -3.55 -36.24
C ALA A 23 -15.81 -2.63 -35.64
N ALA A 24 -16.14 -1.89 -34.58
CA ALA A 24 -15.20 -1.05 -33.85
C ALA A 24 -14.10 -1.88 -33.18
N GLU A 25 -14.46 -2.96 -32.49
CA GLU A 25 -13.49 -3.89 -31.87
C GLU A 25 -12.57 -4.55 -32.90
N GLN A 26 -13.11 -4.96 -34.06
CA GLN A 26 -12.30 -5.48 -35.17
C GLN A 26 -11.31 -4.44 -35.68
N SER A 27 -11.75 -3.19 -35.84
CA SER A 27 -10.88 -2.08 -36.25
C SER A 27 -9.78 -1.84 -35.21
N LEU A 28 -10.11 -1.78 -33.91
CA LEU A 28 -9.11 -1.65 -32.85
C LEU A 28 -8.08 -2.78 -32.89
N ASN A 29 -8.52 -4.02 -33.15
CA ASN A 29 -7.63 -5.17 -33.27
C ASN A 29 -6.73 -5.12 -34.51
N GLN A 30 -7.19 -4.53 -35.60
CA GLN A 30 -6.41 -4.35 -36.82
C GLN A 30 -5.29 -3.32 -36.63
N PHE A 31 -5.58 -2.22 -35.93
CA PHE A 31 -4.64 -1.11 -35.78
C PHE A 31 -3.81 -1.14 -34.49
N GLN A 32 -4.03 -2.12 -33.60
CA GLN A 32 -3.36 -2.16 -32.29
C GLN A 32 -1.83 -2.23 -32.34
N TYR A 33 -1.25 -2.70 -33.45
CA TYR A 33 0.21 -2.80 -33.65
C TYR A 33 0.79 -1.65 -34.47
N ALA A 34 -0.04 -0.65 -34.82
CA ALA A 34 0.44 0.52 -35.54
C ALA A 34 1.36 1.37 -34.64
N PRO A 35 2.40 2.02 -35.20
CA PRO A 35 3.25 2.94 -34.44
C PRO A 35 2.45 4.03 -33.72
N GLN A 36 2.86 4.35 -32.48
CA GLN A 36 2.24 5.32 -31.59
C GLN A 36 0.82 4.98 -31.13
N HIS A 37 0.29 3.77 -31.42
CA HIS A 37 -1.05 3.39 -30.99
C HIS A 37 -1.24 3.52 -29.47
N LEU A 38 -0.27 3.02 -28.69
CA LEU A 38 -0.28 3.15 -27.23
C LEU A 38 -0.21 4.61 -26.76
N VAL A 39 0.62 5.41 -27.41
CA VAL A 39 0.79 6.84 -27.08
C VAL A 39 -0.52 7.59 -27.32
N ARG A 40 -1.20 7.33 -28.44
CA ARG A 40 -2.50 7.94 -28.77
C ARG A 40 -3.60 7.51 -27.81
N LEU A 41 -3.65 6.23 -27.43
CA LEU A 41 -4.57 5.77 -26.39
C LEU A 41 -4.33 6.51 -25.07
N LEU A 42 -3.07 6.66 -24.66
CA LEU A 42 -2.72 7.38 -23.45
C LEU A 42 -3.15 8.85 -23.51
N GLN A 43 -2.95 9.52 -24.65
CA GLN A 43 -3.42 10.89 -24.90
C GLN A 43 -4.95 11.02 -24.76
N ILE A 44 -5.71 10.09 -25.34
CA ILE A 44 -7.18 10.06 -25.22
C ILE A 44 -7.61 9.84 -23.77
N ILE A 45 -6.94 8.95 -23.02
CA ILE A 45 -7.29 8.67 -21.62
C ILE A 45 -7.16 9.91 -20.74
N VAL A 46 -6.16 10.75 -20.98
CA VAL A 46 -5.86 11.93 -20.14
C VAL A 46 -6.58 13.20 -20.60
N ASP A 47 -7.03 13.25 -21.85
CA ASP A 47 -7.75 14.41 -22.37
C ASP A 47 -9.10 14.59 -21.67
N ASN A 48 -9.25 15.73 -20.98
CA ASN A 48 -10.47 16.07 -20.27
C ASN A 48 -11.59 16.56 -21.17
N ASN A 49 -11.31 16.83 -22.45
CA ASN A 49 -12.31 17.22 -23.44
C ASN A 49 -12.99 16.00 -24.08
N VAL A 50 -12.45 14.79 -23.89
CA VAL A 50 -13.04 13.56 -24.41
C VAL A 50 -14.08 13.02 -23.42
N ASP A 51 -15.19 12.50 -23.95
CA ASP A 51 -16.25 11.86 -23.16
C ASP A 51 -15.69 10.76 -22.24
N MET A 52 -16.24 10.68 -21.02
CA MET A 52 -15.76 9.77 -19.99
C MET A 52 -15.91 8.29 -20.40
N GLY A 53 -16.95 7.94 -21.15
CA GLY A 53 -17.15 6.59 -21.67
C GLY A 53 -16.03 6.20 -22.66
N VAL A 54 -15.68 7.11 -23.57
CA VAL A 54 -14.58 6.89 -24.54
C VAL A 54 -13.26 6.72 -23.83
N ARG A 55 -12.97 7.58 -22.84
CA ARG A 55 -11.76 7.48 -22.00
C ARG A 55 -11.70 6.15 -21.25
N GLN A 56 -12.83 5.66 -20.77
CA GLN A 56 -12.92 4.37 -20.08
C GLN A 56 -12.59 3.21 -21.02
N VAL A 57 -13.20 3.16 -22.21
CA VAL A 57 -12.89 2.10 -23.20
C VAL A 57 -11.43 2.16 -23.64
N ALA A 58 -10.89 3.37 -23.88
CA ALA A 58 -9.49 3.56 -24.19
C ALA A 58 -8.58 2.99 -23.08
N SER A 59 -8.90 3.26 -21.80
CA SER A 59 -8.12 2.76 -20.66
C SER A 59 -8.17 1.24 -20.51
N ILE A 60 -9.31 0.61 -20.82
CA ILE A 60 -9.46 -0.85 -20.79
C ILE A 60 -8.66 -1.49 -21.93
N HIS A 61 -8.76 -0.94 -23.14
CA HIS A 61 -8.01 -1.42 -24.30
C HIS A 61 -6.50 -1.28 -24.07
N PHE A 62 -6.06 -0.13 -23.57
CA PHE A 62 -4.67 0.14 -23.22
C PHE A 62 -4.14 -0.88 -22.20
N LYS A 63 -4.89 -1.15 -21.13
CA LYS A 63 -4.53 -2.17 -20.14
C LYS A 63 -4.42 -3.56 -20.74
N ASN A 64 -5.41 -3.98 -21.50
CA ASN A 64 -5.43 -5.32 -22.10
C ASN A 64 -4.26 -5.51 -23.07
N PHE A 65 -3.93 -4.47 -23.83
CA PHE A 65 -2.80 -4.48 -24.75
C PHE A 65 -1.46 -4.56 -24.02
N ILE A 66 -1.23 -3.75 -22.98
CA ILE A 66 0.00 -3.80 -22.16
C ILE A 66 0.14 -5.18 -21.50
N ALA A 67 -0.92 -5.69 -20.88
CA ALA A 67 -0.89 -7.00 -20.23
C ALA A 67 -0.47 -8.13 -21.18
N LYS A 68 -0.86 -8.05 -22.45
CA LYS A 68 -0.57 -9.08 -23.46
C LYS A 68 0.79 -8.87 -24.16
N ASN A 69 1.18 -7.63 -24.43
CA ASN A 69 2.24 -7.33 -25.40
C ASN A 69 3.45 -6.61 -24.79
N TRP A 70 3.43 -6.21 -23.52
CA TRP A 70 4.55 -5.47 -22.91
C TRP A 70 5.82 -6.33 -22.76
N SER A 71 5.66 -7.54 -22.25
CA SER A 71 6.70 -8.56 -22.15
C SER A 71 6.06 -9.91 -22.50
N PRO A 72 5.94 -10.24 -23.81
CA PRO A 72 5.33 -11.50 -24.22
C PRO A 72 6.14 -12.68 -23.67
N LEU A 73 5.44 -13.70 -23.18
CA LEU A 73 6.05 -14.93 -22.64
C LEU A 73 6.71 -15.79 -23.73
N ASP A 74 6.22 -15.68 -24.95
CA ASP A 74 6.75 -16.38 -26.12
C ASP A 74 7.76 -15.47 -26.85
N ASP A 75 8.84 -16.06 -27.37
CA ASP A 75 9.93 -15.45 -28.17
C ASP A 75 9.49 -14.79 -29.50
N THR A 76 8.21 -14.45 -29.60
CA THR A 76 7.64 -13.63 -30.66
C THR A 76 8.28 -12.24 -30.70
N GLN A 77 8.45 -11.72 -31.92
CA GLN A 77 9.00 -10.38 -32.15
C GLN A 77 8.26 -9.32 -31.32
N PRO A 78 8.98 -8.32 -30.78
CA PRO A 78 8.40 -7.26 -29.97
C PRO A 78 7.32 -6.52 -30.76
N LYS A 79 6.09 -6.57 -30.25
CA LYS A 79 4.90 -5.96 -30.87
C LYS A 79 4.75 -4.47 -30.56
N ILE A 80 5.64 -3.92 -29.72
CA ILE A 80 5.65 -2.53 -29.28
C ILE A 80 7.02 -1.96 -29.60
N LEU A 81 7.04 -0.81 -30.27
CA LEU A 81 8.26 -0.09 -30.55
C LEU A 81 8.94 0.36 -29.23
N PRO A 82 10.27 0.26 -29.12
CA PRO A 82 10.99 0.74 -27.94
C PRO A 82 10.69 2.22 -27.62
N SER A 83 10.61 3.07 -28.64
CA SER A 83 10.25 4.49 -28.49
C SER A 83 8.88 4.70 -27.86
N ASP A 84 7.90 3.86 -28.19
CA ASP A 84 6.55 3.94 -27.62
C ASP A 84 6.56 3.48 -26.16
N LYS A 85 7.39 2.49 -25.80
CA LYS A 85 7.58 2.09 -24.41
C LYS A 85 8.19 3.21 -23.58
N ASP A 86 9.20 3.90 -24.09
CA ASP A 86 9.85 5.03 -23.41
C ASP A 86 8.83 6.15 -23.11
N VAL A 87 8.07 6.57 -24.13
CA VAL A 87 7.02 7.59 -23.96
C VAL A 87 5.98 7.14 -22.94
N VAL A 88 5.53 5.88 -22.98
CA VAL A 88 4.56 5.37 -21.98
C VAL A 88 5.15 5.39 -20.58
N ARG A 89 6.41 4.95 -20.40
CA ARG A 89 7.10 4.96 -19.09
C ARG A 89 7.17 6.36 -18.50
N ASP A 90 7.61 7.34 -19.28
CA ASP A 90 7.79 8.72 -18.80
C ASP A 90 6.46 9.37 -18.37
N HIS A 91 5.39 9.12 -19.11
CA HIS A 91 4.13 9.83 -18.93
C HIS A 91 3.17 9.14 -17.96
N ILE A 92 3.18 7.80 -17.88
CA ILE A 92 2.21 7.05 -17.06
C ILE A 92 2.33 7.38 -15.57
N LEU A 93 3.54 7.68 -15.09
CA LEU A 93 3.83 8.03 -13.69
C LEU A 93 3.12 9.32 -13.27
N VAL A 94 3.05 10.29 -14.18
CA VAL A 94 2.39 11.58 -13.95
C VAL A 94 0.87 11.46 -14.15
N PHE A 95 0.44 10.77 -15.21
CA PHE A 95 -0.97 10.71 -15.58
C PHE A 95 -1.83 9.89 -14.62
N VAL A 96 -1.27 8.87 -13.96
CA VAL A 96 -2.03 8.06 -12.99
C VAL A 96 -2.57 8.89 -11.81
N THR A 97 -1.94 10.01 -11.46
CA THR A 97 -2.43 10.91 -10.40
C THR A 97 -3.53 11.84 -10.89
N GLN A 98 -3.44 12.28 -12.14
CA GLN A 98 -4.31 13.29 -12.75
C GLN A 98 -5.68 12.75 -13.19
N VAL A 99 -5.76 11.46 -13.54
CA VAL A 99 -7.02 10.87 -14.04
C VAL A 99 -8.02 10.55 -12.92
N PRO A 100 -9.34 10.51 -13.22
CA PRO A 100 -10.37 10.08 -12.26
C PRO A 100 -10.15 8.67 -11.70
N PRO A 101 -10.72 8.34 -10.52
CA PRO A 101 -10.54 7.03 -9.88
C PRO A 101 -10.81 5.82 -10.79
N LEU A 102 -11.83 5.92 -11.66
CA LEU A 102 -12.20 4.84 -12.57
C LEU A 102 -11.07 4.49 -13.57
N LEU A 103 -10.42 5.51 -14.15
CA LEU A 103 -9.30 5.32 -15.08
C LEU A 103 -8.02 5.00 -14.32
N ARG A 104 -7.84 5.57 -13.13
CA ARG A 104 -6.67 5.34 -12.28
C ARG A 104 -6.49 3.86 -11.94
N VAL A 105 -7.58 3.12 -11.71
CA VAL A 105 -7.51 1.67 -11.48
C VAL A 105 -6.94 0.95 -12.70
N GLN A 106 -7.34 1.31 -13.92
CA GLN A 106 -6.81 0.69 -15.14
C GLN A 106 -5.34 1.04 -15.37
N LEU A 107 -4.97 2.33 -15.26
CA LEU A 107 -3.57 2.76 -15.38
C LEU A 107 -2.68 2.17 -14.28
N GLY A 108 -3.22 1.98 -13.08
CA GLY A 108 -2.51 1.32 -11.98
C GLY A 108 -2.14 -0.13 -12.28
N GLU A 109 -3.04 -0.89 -12.92
CA GLU A 109 -2.73 -2.25 -13.38
C GLU A 109 -1.71 -2.25 -14.53
N CYS A 110 -1.78 -1.28 -15.45
CA CYS A 110 -0.76 -1.12 -16.49
C CYS A 110 0.62 -0.88 -15.86
N LEU A 111 0.69 0.07 -14.93
CA LEU A 111 1.92 0.42 -14.23
C LEU A 111 2.47 -0.77 -13.44
N LYS A 112 1.60 -1.59 -12.84
CA LYS A 112 2.00 -2.84 -12.20
C LYS A 112 2.68 -3.77 -13.19
N THR A 113 2.08 -4.04 -14.35
CA THR A 113 2.69 -4.89 -15.39
C THR A 113 4.05 -4.34 -15.81
N ILE A 114 4.14 -3.05 -16.12
CA ILE A 114 5.40 -2.42 -16.58
C ILE A 114 6.48 -2.52 -15.50
N ILE A 115 6.18 -2.20 -14.23
CA ILE A 115 7.16 -2.30 -13.13
C ILE A 115 7.62 -3.74 -12.90
N HIS A 116 6.73 -4.72 -13.05
CA HIS A 116 7.10 -6.14 -12.88
C HIS A 116 8.07 -6.60 -13.98
N SER A 117 7.89 -6.12 -15.21
CA SER A 117 8.73 -6.47 -16.35
C SER A 117 10.05 -5.68 -16.43
N ASP A 118 10.02 -4.37 -16.20
CA ASP A 118 11.11 -3.48 -16.62
C ASP A 118 12.04 -3.03 -15.47
N TYR A 119 11.59 -3.05 -14.21
CA TYR A 119 12.41 -2.62 -13.07
C TYR A 119 13.20 -3.81 -12.47
N PRO A 120 14.47 -3.66 -12.02
CA PRO A 120 15.29 -2.45 -12.06
C PRO A 120 16.08 -2.26 -13.37
N GLU A 121 16.20 -3.27 -14.23
CA GLU A 121 17.21 -3.30 -15.30
C GLU A 121 16.92 -2.31 -16.43
N GLN A 122 15.69 -2.27 -16.93
CA GLN A 122 15.27 -1.42 -18.05
C GLN A 122 14.70 -0.07 -17.59
N TRP A 123 14.30 0.04 -16.31
CA TRP A 123 13.68 1.24 -15.75
C TRP A 123 14.39 1.72 -14.47
N SER A 124 15.71 1.88 -14.54
CA SER A 124 16.56 2.22 -13.39
C SER A 124 16.22 3.56 -12.71
N HIS A 125 15.80 4.56 -13.46
CA HIS A 125 15.46 5.91 -12.98
C HIS A 125 14.10 5.99 -12.25
N LEU A 126 13.34 4.89 -12.18
CA LEU A 126 12.05 4.86 -11.49
C LEU A 126 12.18 5.21 -10.00
N LEU A 127 13.22 4.69 -9.34
CA LEU A 127 13.43 4.95 -7.91
C LEU A 127 13.82 6.41 -7.65
N ASP A 128 14.65 6.99 -8.52
CA ASP A 128 15.02 8.41 -8.46
C ASP A 128 13.78 9.31 -8.63
N TRP A 129 12.90 8.97 -9.58
CA TRP A 129 11.63 9.66 -9.75
C TRP A 129 10.77 9.58 -8.48
N VAL A 130 10.64 8.40 -7.86
CA VAL A 130 9.90 8.23 -6.60
C VAL A 130 10.52 9.09 -5.49
N LYS A 131 11.84 9.05 -5.32
CA LYS A 131 12.57 9.80 -4.29
C LYS A 131 12.38 11.31 -4.44
N HIS A 132 12.46 11.81 -5.67
CA HIS A 132 12.24 13.23 -5.97
C HIS A 132 10.80 13.65 -5.65
N ASN A 133 9.82 12.88 -6.12
CA ASN A 133 8.40 13.21 -5.96
C ASN A 133 7.84 12.94 -4.55
N LEU A 134 8.57 12.21 -3.68
CA LEU A 134 8.25 12.13 -2.24
C LEU A 134 8.55 13.44 -1.48
N GLN A 135 9.45 14.27 -2.00
CA GLN A 135 9.86 15.52 -1.35
C GLN A 135 9.13 16.75 -1.92
N ASP A 136 8.43 16.58 -3.04
CA ASP A 136 7.78 17.65 -3.79
C ASP A 136 6.24 17.51 -3.76
N GLN A 137 5.52 18.26 -4.61
CA GLN A 137 4.05 18.35 -4.62
C GLN A 137 3.33 17.06 -5.06
N GLN A 138 4.06 16.06 -5.59
CA GLN A 138 3.51 14.83 -6.15
C GLN A 138 3.54 13.63 -5.17
N VAL A 139 3.55 13.88 -3.85
CA VAL A 139 3.65 12.84 -2.80
C VAL A 139 2.67 11.69 -3.02
N TYR A 140 1.42 11.99 -3.34
CA TYR A 140 0.40 10.97 -3.58
C TYR A 140 0.77 10.00 -4.72
N GLY A 141 1.37 10.52 -5.80
CA GLY A 141 1.84 9.75 -6.94
C GLY A 141 3.04 8.90 -6.59
N ALA A 142 4.04 9.50 -5.96
CA ALA A 142 5.22 8.77 -5.50
C ALA A 142 4.84 7.61 -4.56
N LEU A 143 3.94 7.83 -3.60
CA LEU A 143 3.42 6.77 -2.71
C LEU A 143 2.63 5.70 -3.47
N PHE A 144 1.92 6.06 -4.55
CA PHE A 144 1.18 5.10 -5.36
C PHE A 144 2.12 4.16 -6.12
N VAL A 145 3.14 4.72 -6.78
CA VAL A 145 4.17 3.98 -7.52
C VAL A 145 4.99 3.13 -6.56
N LEU A 146 5.44 3.71 -5.45
CA LEU A 146 6.22 3.02 -4.42
C LEU A 146 5.46 1.82 -3.86
N ARG A 147 4.15 1.92 -3.64
CA ARG A 147 3.34 0.78 -3.20
C ARG A 147 3.35 -0.37 -4.21
N ILE A 148 3.25 -0.08 -5.51
CA ILE A 148 3.31 -1.10 -6.56
C ILE A 148 4.70 -1.72 -6.60
N LEU A 149 5.74 -0.89 -6.49
CA LEU A 149 7.12 -1.33 -6.44
C LEU A 149 7.40 -2.24 -5.25
N SER A 150 6.94 -1.89 -4.04
CA SER A 150 7.07 -2.76 -2.88
C SER A 150 6.34 -4.09 -3.09
N ARG A 151 5.13 -4.07 -3.67
CA ARG A 151 4.34 -5.28 -3.91
C ARG A 151 5.02 -6.28 -4.85
N LYS A 152 5.84 -5.81 -5.78
CA LYS A 152 6.64 -6.67 -6.66
C LYS A 152 7.50 -7.68 -5.86
N TYR A 153 7.99 -7.25 -4.71
CA TYR A 153 8.90 -8.03 -3.87
C TYR A 153 8.23 -8.67 -2.66
N GLU A 154 6.91 -8.51 -2.48
CA GLU A 154 6.17 -8.96 -1.28
C GLU A 154 6.28 -10.47 -1.04
N PHE A 155 6.36 -11.26 -2.12
CA PHE A 155 6.38 -12.73 -2.11
C PHE A 155 7.64 -13.30 -2.78
N LYS A 156 8.73 -12.54 -2.74
CA LYS A 156 10.03 -12.93 -3.29
C LYS A 156 10.93 -13.53 -2.20
N SER A 157 11.86 -14.41 -2.56
CA SER A 157 12.83 -14.97 -1.61
C SER A 157 13.80 -13.89 -1.12
N ASP A 158 14.48 -14.11 0.01
CA ASP A 158 15.44 -13.16 0.59
C ASP A 158 16.52 -12.74 -0.41
N GLU A 159 16.97 -13.66 -1.27
CA GLU A 159 17.93 -13.44 -2.34
C GLU A 159 17.37 -12.53 -3.45
N GLU A 160 16.12 -12.73 -3.86
CA GLU A 160 15.45 -11.88 -4.85
C GLU A 160 15.01 -10.53 -4.29
N ARG A 161 15.05 -10.36 -2.96
CA ARG A 161 14.68 -9.11 -2.26
C ARG A 161 15.84 -8.15 -2.05
N VAL A 162 17.03 -8.46 -2.55
CA VAL A 162 18.18 -7.54 -2.49
C VAL A 162 17.84 -6.11 -3.00
N PRO A 163 17.06 -5.92 -4.10
CA PRO A 163 16.65 -4.58 -4.53
C PRO A 163 15.78 -3.82 -3.52
N VAL A 164 15.08 -4.52 -2.62
CA VAL A 164 14.23 -3.91 -1.59
C VAL A 164 15.06 -3.10 -0.61
N TYR A 165 16.27 -3.54 -0.26
CA TYR A 165 17.13 -2.80 0.66
C TYR A 165 17.45 -1.41 0.13
N ARG A 166 17.79 -1.30 -1.16
CA ARG A 166 18.01 0.00 -1.81
C ARG A 166 16.75 0.87 -1.82
N ILE A 167 15.59 0.28 -2.12
CA ILE A 167 14.31 1.01 -2.10
C ILE A 167 14.04 1.55 -0.69
N VAL A 168 14.25 0.74 0.34
CA VAL A 168 14.05 1.11 1.74
C VAL A 168 14.99 2.26 2.12
N ASP A 169 16.28 2.13 1.84
CA ASP A 169 17.31 3.12 2.17
C ASP A 169 17.00 4.49 1.56
N GLU A 170 16.59 4.50 0.30
CA GLU A 170 16.36 5.74 -0.43
C GLU A 170 15.00 6.38 -0.15
N THR A 171 14.00 5.62 0.34
CA THR A 171 12.62 6.13 0.50
C THR A 171 12.18 6.31 1.95
N PHE A 172 12.63 5.46 2.89
CA PHE A 172 12.13 5.47 4.27
C PHE A 172 12.39 6.76 5.04
N PRO A 173 13.54 7.45 4.89
CA PRO A 173 13.74 8.75 5.52
C PRO A 173 12.71 9.79 5.08
N HIS A 174 12.39 9.83 3.79
CA HIS A 174 11.37 10.74 3.25
C HIS A 174 9.97 10.39 3.75
N LEU A 175 9.64 9.09 3.84
CA LEU A 175 8.37 8.62 4.38
C LEU A 175 8.21 8.97 5.85
N LEU A 176 9.28 8.89 6.64
CA LEU A 176 9.27 9.29 8.04
C LEU A 176 8.96 10.79 8.16
N ASN A 177 9.60 11.63 7.33
CA ASN A 177 9.34 13.07 7.31
C ASN A 177 7.89 13.40 6.92
N ILE A 178 7.36 12.75 5.89
CA ILE A 178 5.95 12.87 5.51
C ILE A 178 5.06 12.47 6.70
N PHE A 179 5.32 11.31 7.31
CA PHE A 179 4.50 10.79 8.40
C PHE A 179 4.51 11.72 9.64
N ASN A 180 5.67 12.26 10.00
CA ASN A 180 5.80 13.29 11.04
C ASN A 180 4.96 14.54 10.73
N GLY A 181 5.06 15.06 9.50
CA GLY A 181 4.29 16.23 9.06
C GLY A 181 2.78 15.98 9.02
N LEU A 182 2.36 14.75 8.71
CA LEU A 182 0.96 14.34 8.71
C LEU A 182 0.38 14.25 10.13
N VAL A 183 1.15 13.71 11.09
CA VAL A 183 0.68 13.53 12.47
C VAL A 183 0.60 14.86 13.24
N GLN A 184 1.39 15.88 12.84
CA GLN A 184 1.55 17.17 13.55
C GLN A 184 1.73 16.99 15.06
N ILE A 185 2.96 16.70 15.46
CA ILE A 185 3.36 16.65 16.86
C ILE A 185 3.14 18.05 17.47
N VAL A 186 2.21 18.19 18.41
CA VAL A 186 1.99 19.41 19.23
C VAL A 186 3.10 19.57 20.30
N ASN A 187 4.31 19.05 20.03
CA ASN A 187 5.51 19.24 20.86
C ASN A 187 6.75 18.86 20.03
N PRO A 188 7.43 19.83 19.38
CA PRO A 188 8.63 19.57 18.61
C PRO A 188 9.80 19.53 19.60
N SER A 189 10.33 18.35 19.87
CA SER A 189 11.65 18.25 20.52
C SER A 189 12.37 17.01 20.01
N LEU A 190 12.46 16.86 18.69
CA LEU A 190 13.44 16.00 18.05
C LEU A 190 13.83 16.66 16.73
N GLU A 191 14.81 17.56 16.79
CA GLU A 191 15.67 17.86 15.64
C GLU A 191 16.29 16.52 15.22
N LEU A 192 15.77 15.93 14.15
CA LEU A 192 16.23 14.66 13.61
C LEU A 192 17.08 14.95 12.37
N GLU A 193 18.38 15.10 12.60
CA GLU A 193 19.39 14.83 11.58
C GLU A 193 19.36 13.33 11.22
N ILE A 194 19.26 13.06 9.92
CA ILE A 194 19.32 11.74 9.25
C ILE A 194 20.81 11.40 9.04
N PRO A 195 21.40 10.16 9.10
CA PRO A 195 20.89 8.81 8.74
C PRO A 195 21.40 7.54 9.51
N LYS A 196 20.62 6.43 9.52
CA LYS A 196 20.92 5.05 8.98
C LYS A 196 19.78 4.05 9.31
N LEU A 197 19.69 2.97 8.52
CA LEU A 197 18.55 2.03 8.31
C LEU A 197 17.73 1.59 9.52
N LEU A 198 16.56 0.98 9.30
CA LEU A 198 15.61 0.33 10.24
C LEU A 198 16.15 -0.44 11.48
N PHE A 199 17.46 -0.65 11.60
CA PHE A 199 18.16 -1.18 12.78
C PHE A 199 18.88 -0.10 13.63
N ASP A 200 18.98 1.13 13.15
CA ASP A 200 19.34 2.29 13.93
C ASP A 200 18.22 2.53 14.94
N GLN A 201 18.60 2.40 16.19
CA GLN A 201 17.70 2.53 17.33
C GLN A 201 16.93 3.85 17.30
N ASN A 202 17.50 4.92 16.72
CA ASN A 202 16.86 6.23 16.63
C ASN A 202 15.71 6.26 15.61
N ILE A 203 15.94 5.75 14.40
CA ILE A 203 14.90 5.71 13.35
C ILE A 203 13.80 4.74 13.74
N PHE A 204 14.16 3.56 14.27
CA PHE A 204 13.18 2.59 14.74
C PHE A 204 12.31 3.17 15.87
N ASN A 205 12.92 3.87 16.83
CA ASN A 205 12.18 4.53 17.91
C ASN A 205 11.21 5.60 17.36
N ALA A 206 11.65 6.42 16.39
CA ALA A 206 10.78 7.42 15.76
C ALA A 206 9.52 6.79 15.14
N TRP A 207 9.67 5.69 14.38
CA TRP A 207 8.53 4.95 13.82
C TRP A 207 7.63 4.35 14.89
N MET A 208 8.21 3.74 15.93
CA MET A 208 7.45 3.15 17.03
C MET A 208 6.63 4.20 17.77
N MET A 209 7.22 5.36 18.07
CA MET A 209 6.50 6.46 18.71
C MET A 209 5.37 6.98 17.83
N LEU A 210 5.57 7.08 16.51
CA LEU A 210 4.51 7.46 15.58
C LEU A 210 3.35 6.46 15.59
N PHE A 211 3.64 5.16 15.54
CA PHE A 211 2.58 4.13 15.63
C PHE A 211 1.81 4.21 16.95
N LEU A 212 2.50 4.39 18.08
CA LEU A 212 1.86 4.52 19.39
C LEU A 212 0.97 5.77 19.44
N ASN A 213 1.47 6.93 19.00
CA ASN A 213 0.69 8.17 18.93
C ASN A 213 -0.60 8.01 18.11
N ILE A 214 -0.56 7.23 17.03
CA ILE A 214 -1.74 6.95 16.19
C ILE A 214 -2.74 6.06 16.90
N LEU A 215 -2.27 5.06 17.66
CA LEU A 215 -3.15 4.22 18.45
C LEU A 215 -3.80 4.99 19.60
N GLU A 216 -3.06 5.90 20.24
CA GLU A 216 -3.56 6.73 21.35
C GLU A 216 -4.53 7.82 20.89
N ARG A 217 -4.33 8.40 19.70
CA ARG A 217 -5.20 9.47 19.19
C ARG A 217 -6.65 8.98 19.01
N PRO A 218 -7.67 9.67 19.55
CA PRO A 218 -9.06 9.27 19.34
C PRO A 218 -9.44 9.42 17.88
N VAL A 219 -10.32 8.53 17.39
CA VAL A 219 -10.92 8.69 16.06
C VAL A 219 -11.92 9.86 16.14
N PRO A 220 -11.80 10.90 15.28
CA PRO A 220 -12.76 11.99 15.26
C PRO A 220 -14.18 11.47 15.00
N SER A 221 -15.19 12.09 15.62
CA SER A 221 -16.60 11.83 15.30
C SER A 221 -17.08 12.65 14.09
N GLU A 222 -16.43 13.79 13.83
CA GLU A 222 -16.75 14.68 12.71
C GLU A 222 -16.47 14.01 11.36
N GLY A 223 -17.46 14.04 10.46
CA GLY A 223 -17.37 13.45 9.13
C GLY A 223 -17.41 11.92 9.10
N GLN A 224 -17.73 11.26 10.22
CA GLN A 224 -17.88 9.82 10.27
C GLN A 224 -19.16 9.39 9.55
N PRO A 225 -19.10 8.43 8.59
CA PRO A 225 -20.28 7.90 7.94
C PRO A 225 -21.21 7.22 8.95
N VAL A 226 -22.53 7.47 8.81
CA VAL A 226 -23.58 6.83 9.62
C VAL A 226 -23.79 5.38 9.18
N ASP A 227 -23.69 5.13 7.87
CA ASP A 227 -23.76 3.79 7.28
C ASP A 227 -22.65 2.89 7.85
N PRO A 228 -22.99 1.73 8.46
CA PRO A 228 -22.03 0.79 9.02
C PRO A 228 -20.93 0.33 8.07
N ASP A 229 -21.23 0.09 6.79
CA ASP A 229 -20.26 -0.45 5.84
C ASP A 229 -19.32 0.64 5.33
N LEU A 230 -19.83 1.85 5.12
CA LEU A 230 -19.00 3.02 4.86
C LEU A 230 -18.15 3.38 6.08
N ARG A 231 -18.68 3.24 7.30
CA ARG A 231 -17.97 3.50 8.55
C ARG A 231 -16.79 2.56 8.74
N LYS A 232 -16.93 1.26 8.44
CA LYS A 232 -15.81 0.29 8.45
C LYS A 232 -14.69 0.69 7.47
N SER A 233 -15.06 1.29 6.34
CA SER A 233 -14.13 1.68 5.28
C SER A 233 -13.57 3.11 5.42
N TRP A 234 -13.98 3.84 6.45
CA TRP A 234 -13.56 5.21 6.70
C TRP A 234 -12.05 5.31 6.97
N GLY A 235 -11.44 6.40 6.48
CA GLY A 235 -9.97 6.54 6.45
C GLY A 235 -9.30 6.38 7.81
N TRP A 236 -9.88 6.97 8.86
CA TRP A 236 -9.34 6.87 10.23
C TRP A 236 -9.28 5.45 10.77
N TRP A 237 -10.31 4.65 10.49
CA TRP A 237 -10.34 3.25 10.89
C TRP A 237 -9.37 2.42 10.07
N LYS A 238 -9.15 2.74 8.79
CA LYS A 238 -8.10 2.11 7.97
C LYS A 238 -6.71 2.39 8.53
N VAL A 239 -6.43 3.63 8.93
CA VAL A 239 -5.17 4.01 9.57
C VAL A 239 -4.94 3.18 10.83
N LYS A 240 -5.86 3.20 11.81
CA LYS A 240 -5.71 2.41 13.04
C LYS A 240 -5.56 0.91 12.77
N LYS A 241 -6.38 0.35 11.88
CA LYS A 241 -6.29 -1.06 11.48
C LYS A 241 -4.89 -1.40 10.96
N TRP A 242 -4.33 -0.59 10.07
CA TRP A 242 -3.01 -0.85 9.50
C TRP A 242 -1.89 -0.64 10.53
N THR A 243 -2.00 0.36 11.42
CA THR A 243 -1.06 0.55 12.52
C THR A 243 -1.02 -0.68 13.45
N VAL A 244 -2.18 -1.19 13.87
CA VAL A 244 -2.27 -2.43 14.67
C VAL A 244 -1.66 -3.60 13.89
N HIS A 245 -1.99 -3.75 12.62
CA HIS A 245 -1.45 -4.84 11.79
C HIS A 245 0.08 -4.82 11.69
N ILE A 246 0.68 -3.64 11.51
CA ILE A 246 2.14 -3.48 11.46
C ILE A 246 2.77 -3.81 12.81
N LEU A 247 2.23 -3.28 13.91
CA LEU A 247 2.74 -3.55 15.26
C LEU A 247 2.65 -5.03 15.62
N ASN A 248 1.58 -5.71 15.20
CA ASN A 248 1.45 -7.16 15.36
C ASN A 248 2.53 -7.90 14.60
N ARG A 249 2.78 -7.52 13.35
CA ARG A 249 3.85 -8.11 12.53
C ARG A 249 5.24 -7.84 13.11
N LEU A 250 5.51 -6.63 13.58
CA LEU A 250 6.77 -6.30 14.23
C LEU A 250 6.98 -7.17 15.48
N TYR A 251 5.93 -7.39 16.26
CA TYR A 251 5.98 -8.27 17.42
C TYR A 251 6.23 -9.73 17.03
N THR A 252 5.47 -10.30 16.09
CA THR A 252 5.64 -11.72 15.71
C THR A 252 6.99 -11.97 15.05
N ARG A 253 7.47 -11.03 14.22
CA ARG A 253 8.71 -11.18 13.45
C ARG A 253 9.97 -10.84 14.24
N PHE A 254 9.94 -9.83 15.11
CA PHE A 254 11.15 -9.35 15.80
C PHE A 254 11.02 -9.34 17.33
N GLY A 255 9.81 -9.38 17.86
CA GLY A 255 9.54 -9.36 19.30
C GLY A 255 9.48 -10.74 19.95
N ASP A 256 9.13 -11.80 19.21
CA ASP A 256 9.01 -13.15 19.77
C ASP A 256 10.39 -13.82 19.94
N LEU A 257 10.87 -13.84 21.18
CA LEU A 257 12.15 -14.44 21.57
C LEU A 257 12.26 -15.94 21.23
N LYS A 258 11.14 -16.64 21.00
CA LYS A 258 11.14 -18.07 20.64
C LYS A 258 11.46 -18.31 19.16
N LEU A 259 11.25 -17.30 18.32
CA LEU A 259 11.42 -17.39 16.87
C LEU A 259 12.71 -16.69 16.39
N GLN A 260 13.50 -16.10 17.29
CA GLN A 260 14.70 -15.35 16.92
C GLN A 260 15.99 -16.19 16.93
N ASN A 261 16.80 -15.98 15.90
CA ASN A 261 18.20 -16.38 15.87
C ASN A 261 19.02 -15.64 16.95
N PRO A 262 20.19 -16.17 17.37
CA PRO A 262 21.00 -15.59 18.45
C PRO A 262 21.36 -14.10 18.23
N GLU A 263 21.62 -13.72 16.98
CA GLU A 263 21.99 -12.36 16.58
C GLU A 263 20.84 -11.34 16.75
N ASN A 264 19.59 -11.78 16.52
CA ASN A 264 18.40 -10.93 16.62
C ASN A 264 17.80 -10.90 18.03
N ARG A 265 18.33 -11.72 18.94
CA ARG A 265 17.79 -11.86 20.30
C ARG A 265 17.94 -10.60 21.14
N ALA A 266 19.03 -9.85 20.96
CA ALA A 266 19.26 -8.57 21.64
C ALA A 266 18.21 -7.53 21.26
N PHE A 267 17.88 -7.44 19.96
CA PHE A 267 16.82 -6.55 19.46
C PHE A 267 15.45 -6.94 20.01
N ALA A 268 15.12 -8.24 20.02
CA ALA A 268 13.87 -8.73 20.58
C ALA A 268 13.70 -8.40 22.07
N GLN A 269 14.78 -8.51 22.86
CA GLN A 269 14.77 -8.12 24.27
C GLN A 269 14.54 -6.61 24.44
N MET A 270 15.22 -5.78 23.63
CA MET A 270 15.01 -4.33 23.60
C MET A 270 13.56 -3.98 23.23
N PHE A 271 13.01 -4.63 22.20
CA PHE A 271 11.63 -4.42 21.75
C PHE A 271 10.60 -4.78 22.82
N GLN A 272 10.76 -5.94 23.46
CA GLN A 272 9.89 -6.36 24.56
C GLN A 272 9.96 -5.41 25.75
N LYS A 273 11.16 -4.94 26.10
CA LYS A 273 11.39 -4.05 27.25
C LYS A 273 10.76 -2.67 27.05
N HIS A 274 10.91 -2.07 25.88
CA HIS A 274 10.54 -0.65 25.66
C HIS A 274 9.17 -0.45 25.01
N TYR A 275 8.70 -1.37 24.17
CA TYR A 275 7.50 -1.15 23.35
C TYR A 275 6.36 -2.12 23.64
N ALA A 276 6.63 -3.40 23.91
CA ALA A 276 5.55 -4.40 24.04
C ALA A 276 4.54 -4.07 25.17
N GLY A 277 5.00 -3.44 26.26
CA GLY A 277 4.13 -2.92 27.32
C GLY A 277 3.19 -1.81 26.83
N LYS A 278 3.75 -0.78 26.17
CA LYS A 278 2.99 0.36 25.63
C LYS A 278 2.00 -0.06 24.52
N ILE A 279 2.42 -0.98 23.65
CA ILE A 279 1.55 -1.54 22.61
C ILE A 279 0.36 -2.24 23.26
N LEU A 280 0.60 -3.09 24.27
CA LEU A 280 -0.48 -3.75 25.00
C LEU A 280 -1.44 -2.73 25.61
N GLU A 281 -0.92 -1.70 26.29
CA GLU A 281 -1.73 -0.66 26.89
C GLU A 281 -2.64 0.02 25.85
N CYS A 282 -2.09 0.40 24.69
CA CYS A 282 -2.86 0.95 23.58
C CYS A 282 -3.96 -0.01 23.10
N HIS A 283 -3.65 -1.30 22.99
CA HIS A 283 -4.60 -2.33 22.57
C HIS A 283 -5.75 -2.50 23.57
N LEU A 284 -5.44 -2.49 24.87
CA LEU A 284 -6.43 -2.56 25.94
C LEU A 284 -7.30 -1.30 25.99
N ASN A 285 -6.71 -0.12 25.81
CA ASN A 285 -7.46 1.15 25.73
C ASN A 285 -8.44 1.14 24.55
N LEU A 286 -8.04 0.62 23.39
CA LEU A 286 -8.93 0.44 22.24
C LEU A 286 -10.08 -0.54 22.54
N LEU A 287 -9.82 -1.68 23.19
CA LEU A 287 -10.88 -2.61 23.59
C LEU A 287 -11.80 -2.02 24.66
N ASN A 288 -11.29 -1.16 25.55
CA ASN A 288 -12.10 -0.47 26.54
C ASN A 288 -13.16 0.44 25.89
N VAL A 289 -12.90 0.99 24.69
CA VAL A 289 -13.90 1.73 23.90
C VAL A 289 -15.15 0.87 23.65
N VAL A 290 -14.98 -0.42 23.33
CA VAL A 290 -16.11 -1.34 23.13
C VAL A 290 -16.87 -1.57 24.44
N ARG A 291 -16.15 -1.69 25.57
CA ARG A 291 -16.76 -1.86 26.90
C ARG A 291 -17.64 -0.68 27.30
N VAL A 292 -17.25 0.55 26.97
CA VAL A 292 -18.03 1.76 27.28
C VAL A 292 -19.09 2.08 26.22
N GLY A 293 -19.37 1.16 25.29
CA GLY A 293 -20.40 1.32 24.26
C GLY A 293 -19.97 2.12 23.02
N GLY A 294 -18.68 2.40 22.87
CA GLY A 294 -18.12 3.04 21.67
C GLY A 294 -17.94 2.06 20.50
N TYR A 295 -17.85 2.62 19.29
CA TYR A 295 -17.66 1.83 18.07
C TYR A 295 -16.19 1.51 17.81
N LEU A 296 -15.89 0.25 17.51
CA LEU A 296 -14.60 -0.22 17.03
C LEU A 296 -14.83 -1.27 15.93
N PRO A 297 -14.18 -1.20 14.75
CA PRO A 297 -14.39 -2.19 13.70
C PRO A 297 -13.94 -3.59 14.11
N ASP A 298 -14.72 -4.61 13.74
CA ASP A 298 -14.44 -6.02 14.06
C ASP A 298 -13.05 -6.47 13.63
N ARG A 299 -12.55 -5.98 12.48
CA ARG A 299 -11.20 -6.34 12.02
C ARG A 299 -10.11 -5.80 12.95
N VAL A 300 -10.29 -4.63 13.53
CA VAL A 300 -9.36 -4.06 14.52
C VAL A 300 -9.40 -4.87 15.80
N ILE A 301 -10.60 -5.23 16.27
CA ILE A 301 -10.78 -6.12 17.43
C ILE A 301 -10.07 -7.45 17.19
N ASN A 302 -10.31 -8.10 16.05
CA ASN A 302 -9.68 -9.37 15.70
C ASN A 302 -8.16 -9.28 15.67
N LEU A 303 -7.58 -8.22 15.10
CA LEU A 303 -6.13 -8.02 15.11
C LEU A 303 -5.60 -7.81 16.54
N ILE A 304 -6.31 -7.07 17.38
CA ILE A 304 -5.93 -6.90 18.78
C ILE A 304 -5.98 -8.24 19.52
N LEU A 305 -7.03 -9.03 19.32
CA LEU A 305 -7.16 -10.35 19.93
C LEU A 305 -6.07 -11.32 19.45
N GLN A 306 -5.70 -11.28 18.17
CA GLN A 306 -4.56 -12.04 17.63
C GLN A 306 -3.24 -11.66 18.31
N TYR A 307 -3.01 -10.36 18.56
CA TYR A 307 -1.84 -9.91 19.32
C TYR A 307 -1.83 -10.48 20.73
N LEU A 308 -2.96 -10.40 21.44
CA LEU A 308 -3.11 -10.93 22.79
C LEU A 308 -2.95 -12.44 22.85
N SER A 309 -3.46 -13.17 21.85
CA SER A 309 -3.31 -14.64 21.76
C SER A 309 -1.87 -15.03 21.46
N ASN A 310 -1.20 -14.34 20.53
CA ASN A 310 0.20 -14.64 20.17
C ASN A 310 1.15 -14.30 21.32
N ARG A 311 0.83 -13.29 22.12
CA ARG A 311 1.62 -12.89 23.30
C ARG A 311 1.52 -13.87 24.48
N ARG A 312 0.72 -14.97 24.41
CA ARG A 312 0.44 -15.95 25.50
C ARG A 312 1.19 -15.66 26.79
N LEU A 313 0.53 -14.87 27.65
CA LEU A 313 0.80 -14.51 29.06
C LEU A 313 1.92 -15.28 29.77
N THR A 314 3.18 -15.09 29.38
CA THR A 314 4.28 -15.93 29.88
C THR A 314 5.01 -15.37 31.10
N LYS A 315 4.61 -14.22 31.63
CA LYS A 315 5.19 -13.67 32.88
C LYS A 315 4.17 -12.96 33.78
N ARG A 316 4.26 -13.27 35.08
CA ARG A 316 3.53 -12.66 36.22
C ARG A 316 3.57 -11.11 36.23
N SER A 317 4.55 -10.49 35.59
CA SER A 317 4.68 -9.02 35.47
C SER A 317 3.60 -8.36 34.59
N ASN A 318 2.94 -9.11 33.70
CA ASN A 318 1.88 -8.55 32.84
C ASN A 318 0.51 -8.51 33.52
N MET A 319 0.34 -9.21 34.64
CA MET A 319 -0.94 -9.30 35.34
C MET A 319 -1.19 -8.11 36.28
N SER A 320 -0.14 -7.35 36.65
CA SER A 320 -0.29 -6.06 37.33
C SER A 320 -0.81 -4.98 36.38
N ILE A 321 -0.31 -4.92 35.14
CA ILE A 321 -0.79 -3.98 34.10
C ILE A 321 -2.28 -4.22 33.81
N PHE A 322 -2.71 -5.47 33.73
CA PHE A 322 -4.13 -5.81 33.54
C PHE A 322 -5.02 -5.40 34.72
N LYS A 323 -4.47 -5.31 35.94
CA LYS A 323 -5.19 -4.87 37.15
C LYS A 323 -5.20 -3.35 37.35
N THR A 324 -4.19 -2.62 36.86
CA THR A 324 -4.04 -1.17 37.13
C THR A 324 -4.75 -0.27 36.11
N HIS A 325 -5.00 -0.71 34.88
CA HIS A 325 -5.48 0.18 33.79
C HIS A 325 -7.02 0.33 33.67
N LEU A 326 -7.76 0.22 34.78
CA LEU A 326 -9.22 0.46 34.80
C LEU A 326 -9.62 1.94 34.98
N THR A 327 -8.68 2.89 34.93
CA THR A 327 -8.95 4.32 35.14
C THR A 327 -8.46 5.22 34.00
N LEU A 328 -9.45 5.73 33.24
CA LEU A 328 -9.58 7.02 32.55
C LEU A 328 -8.35 7.68 31.87
N ASN A 329 -8.51 8.04 30.59
CA ASN A 329 -8.13 9.36 30.05
C ASN A 329 -8.75 9.61 28.65
N ILE A 330 -9.38 10.78 28.47
CA ILE A 330 -9.87 11.29 27.17
C ILE A 330 -9.09 12.58 26.88
N GLY A 331 -8.26 12.56 25.83
CA GLY A 331 -7.50 13.72 25.34
C GLY A 331 -8.12 14.32 24.07
N LYS A 332 -8.01 15.65 23.92
CA LYS A 332 -8.60 16.47 22.84
C LYS A 332 -8.20 16.00 21.43
N VAL A 333 -9.18 15.99 20.52
CA VAL A 333 -9.04 15.60 19.11
C VAL A 333 -8.67 16.82 18.25
N VAL A 334 -7.62 16.71 17.45
CA VAL A 334 -7.30 17.67 16.36
C VAL A 334 -7.80 17.06 15.04
N SER A 335 -8.53 17.82 14.23
CA SER A 335 -9.04 17.43 12.91
C SER A 335 -7.90 17.36 11.88
N MET A 336 -7.89 16.33 11.01
CA MET A 336 -6.89 16.18 9.93
C MET A 336 -7.62 16.01 8.58
N PRO A 337 -7.20 16.71 7.50
CA PRO A 337 -7.81 16.62 6.18
C PRO A 337 -7.83 15.19 5.60
N THR A 338 -8.88 14.84 4.86
CA THR A 338 -9.08 13.50 4.26
C THR A 338 -7.95 13.07 3.34
N THR A 339 -7.32 14.00 2.62
CA THR A 339 -6.15 13.76 1.76
C THR A 339 -4.96 13.23 2.56
N LYS A 340 -4.68 13.85 3.72
CA LYS A 340 -3.62 13.44 4.64
C LYS A 340 -3.86 12.04 5.22
N VAL A 341 -5.12 11.67 5.49
CA VAL A 341 -5.50 10.33 5.97
C VAL A 341 -5.26 9.25 4.90
N LEU A 342 -5.48 9.58 3.62
CA LEU A 342 -5.21 8.69 2.50
C LEU A 342 -3.70 8.46 2.30
N GLU A 343 -2.89 9.51 2.40
CA GLU A 343 -1.42 9.42 2.36
C GLU A 343 -0.88 8.55 3.50
N MET A 344 -1.37 8.80 4.71
CA MET A 344 -1.04 8.01 5.90
C MET A 344 -1.38 6.52 5.73
N THR A 345 -2.53 6.21 5.14
CA THR A 345 -2.94 4.83 4.82
C THR A 345 -1.96 4.16 3.85
N LYS A 346 -1.48 4.89 2.83
CA LYS A 346 -0.53 4.36 1.84
C LYS A 346 0.85 4.11 2.44
N VAL A 347 1.34 5.01 3.29
CA VAL A 347 2.61 4.80 4.02
C VAL A 347 2.54 3.51 4.84
N LEU A 348 1.44 3.32 5.59
CA LEU A 348 1.24 2.10 6.37
C LEU A 348 1.11 0.84 5.50
N GLU A 349 0.41 0.92 4.36
CA GLU A 349 0.36 -0.19 3.39
C GLU A 349 1.74 -0.56 2.86
N MET A 350 2.61 0.42 2.61
CA MET A 350 3.96 0.17 2.14
C MET A 350 4.82 -0.52 3.22
N MET A 351 4.76 -0.04 4.47
CA MET A 351 5.48 -0.67 5.58
C MET A 351 5.05 -2.12 5.78
N LYS A 352 3.74 -2.43 5.65
CA LYS A 352 3.24 -3.80 5.68
C LYS A 352 3.97 -4.69 4.66
N VAL A 353 4.17 -4.19 3.45
CA VAL A 353 4.79 -4.94 2.34
C VAL A 353 6.27 -5.17 2.61
N THR A 354 7.00 -4.16 3.09
CA THR A 354 8.41 -4.30 3.50
C THR A 354 8.60 -5.38 4.57
N PHE A 355 7.65 -5.54 5.49
CA PHE A 355 7.70 -6.56 6.55
C PHE A 355 7.11 -7.92 6.15
N ASN A 356 6.60 -8.09 4.93
CA ASN A 356 6.06 -9.37 4.45
C ASN A 356 7.18 -10.19 3.78
N GLU A 357 7.52 -11.37 4.30
CA GLU A 357 8.15 -12.49 3.59
C GLU A 357 7.29 -13.72 3.88
N GLU A 358 7.25 -14.66 2.95
CA GLU A 358 6.47 -15.89 2.97
C GLU A 358 6.48 -16.55 4.36
N ASN A 359 5.30 -16.75 4.97
CA ASN A 359 4.97 -17.99 5.67
C ASN A 359 3.53 -18.08 6.21
N ASP A 360 2.77 -17.00 6.32
CA ASP A 360 1.47 -17.10 7.00
C ASP A 360 0.29 -17.57 6.14
N GLU A 361 0.33 -17.42 4.80
CA GLU A 361 -0.71 -18.04 3.95
C GLU A 361 -0.40 -19.51 3.65
N ILE A 362 0.87 -19.90 3.51
CA ILE A 362 1.23 -21.31 3.26
C ILE A 362 1.07 -22.17 4.53
N GLN A 363 1.22 -21.63 5.75
CA GLN A 363 0.94 -22.42 6.95
C GLN A 363 -0.56 -22.68 7.17
N VAL A 364 -1.46 -21.75 6.83
CA VAL A 364 -2.91 -21.99 6.94
C VAL A 364 -3.39 -23.05 5.95
N TYR A 365 -2.79 -23.11 4.75
CA TYR A 365 -3.08 -24.16 3.77
C TYR A 365 -2.36 -25.50 4.06
N ARG A 366 -1.12 -25.50 4.59
CA ARG A 366 -0.45 -26.75 5.01
C ARG A 366 -1.09 -27.38 6.25
N GLN A 367 -1.68 -26.60 7.15
CA GLN A 367 -2.45 -27.14 8.28
C GLN A 367 -3.80 -27.71 7.83
N SER A 368 -4.44 -27.14 6.81
CA SER A 368 -5.71 -27.66 6.26
C SER A 368 -5.52 -28.94 5.45
N PHE A 369 -4.40 -29.10 4.74
CA PHE A 369 -4.12 -30.33 3.98
C PHE A 369 -3.58 -31.50 4.80
N LYS A 370 -3.08 -31.26 6.03
CA LYS A 370 -2.67 -32.34 6.95
C LYS A 370 -3.81 -32.91 7.79
N ASN A 371 -4.97 -32.25 7.81
CA ASN A 371 -6.13 -32.67 8.62
C ASN A 371 -7.25 -33.36 7.81
N ASN A 372 -7.06 -33.59 6.50
CA ASN A 372 -8.04 -34.26 5.62
C ASN A 372 -7.55 -35.58 4.99
N SER A 373 -6.50 -36.20 5.53
CA SER A 373 -6.07 -37.56 5.15
C SER A 373 -6.29 -38.60 6.25
N VAL A 374 -7.48 -38.56 6.86
CA VAL A 374 -8.07 -39.70 7.58
C VAL A 374 -9.55 -39.78 7.19
N PHE A 375 -9.80 -40.18 5.95
CA PHE A 375 -10.97 -40.93 5.50
C PHE A 375 -10.62 -41.49 4.11
N LEU A 376 -9.83 -42.57 4.13
CA LEU A 376 -9.90 -43.76 3.29
C LEU A 376 -8.87 -44.76 3.79
#